data_AF-N1UV17-F1
#
_entry.id   AF-N1UV17-F1
#
_cell.length_a   1.000
_cell.length_b   1.000
_cell.length_c   1.000
_cell.angle_alpha   90.00
_cell.angle_beta   90.00
_cell.angle_gamma   90.00
#
_symmetry.space_group_name_H-M   'P 1'
#
loop_
_entity.id
_entity.type
_entity.pdbx_description
1 polymer ?
#
loop_
_entity_poly.entity_id
_entity_poly.type
_entity_poly.pdbx_seq_one_letter_code
_entity_poly.pdbx_strand_id
1 'polypeptide(L)'
;MILFRIARNLIINHSKSYYQRNVSLVGEDAGSSFTSKSPSPEFSVMEKIDQLDVKNIIDSLLDTISTEYKEALLLRYQQDLKLDEISKILGMSISGVSRLIERAEKALAQEGKKIGFQPADYI
;
A
#
# COMPACT_ATOMS: atom_id res chain seq x y z
N MET A 1 4.97 -28.67 -12.91
CA MET A 1 5.80 -27.49 -13.28
C MET A 1 5.67 -26.38 -12.23
N ILE A 2 5.93 -26.70 -10.95
CA ILE A 2 5.67 -25.79 -9.81
C ILE A 2 6.89 -24.92 -9.48
N LEU A 3 8.11 -25.45 -9.66
CA LEU A 3 9.36 -24.74 -9.40
C LEU A 3 9.53 -23.51 -10.30
N PHE A 4 9.16 -23.59 -11.57
CA PHE A 4 9.33 -22.48 -12.51
C PHE A 4 8.50 -21.25 -12.09
N ARG A 5 7.30 -21.48 -11.55
CA ARG A 5 6.40 -20.43 -11.08
C ARG A 5 6.90 -19.79 -9.79
N ILE A 6 7.43 -20.59 -8.87
CA ILE A 6 8.05 -20.09 -7.62
C ILE A 6 9.30 -19.27 -7.95
N ALA A 7 10.20 -19.79 -8.79
CA ALA A 7 11.41 -19.10 -9.20
C ALA A 7 11.11 -17.76 -9.90
N ARG A 8 10.13 -17.74 -10.81
CA ARG A 8 9.70 -16.53 -11.50
C ARG A 8 9.14 -15.47 -10.53
N ASN A 9 8.31 -15.89 -9.56
CA ASN A 9 7.75 -14.99 -8.57
C ASN A 9 8.83 -14.41 -7.65
N LEU A 10 9.81 -15.22 -7.27
CA LEU A 10 10.92 -14.80 -6.42
C LEU A 10 11.82 -13.78 -7.13
N ILE A 11 12.11 -13.99 -8.42
CA ILE A 11 12.87 -13.03 -9.26
C ILE A 11 12.11 -11.71 -9.40
N ILE A 12 10.80 -11.74 -9.69
CA ILE A 12 9.98 -10.53 -9.83
C ILE A 12 9.95 -9.73 -8.53
N ASN A 13 9.81 -10.42 -7.39
CA ASN A 13 9.77 -9.77 -6.08
C ASN A 13 11.13 -9.16 -5.73
N HIS A 14 12.22 -9.89 -6.00
CA HIS A 14 13.57 -9.38 -5.80
C HIS A 14 13.88 -8.20 -6.74
N SER A 15 13.46 -8.23 -8.01
CA SER A 15 13.68 -7.13 -8.95
C SER A 15 12.90 -5.87 -8.59
N LYS A 16 11.66 -5.99 -8.08
CA LYS A 16 10.88 -4.84 -7.58
C LYS A 16 11.56 -4.21 -6.37
N SER A 17 11.94 -5.02 -5.38
CA SER A 17 12.60 -4.55 -4.16
C SER A 17 13.99 -3.96 -4.43
N TYR A 18 14.76 -4.57 -5.32
CA TYR A 18 16.08 -4.10 -5.74
C TYR A 18 16.00 -2.79 -6.54
N TYR A 19 15.06 -2.67 -7.49
CA TYR A 19 14.86 -1.45 -8.28
C TYR A 19 14.44 -0.27 -7.38
N GLN A 20 13.55 -0.50 -6.42
CA GLN A 20 13.13 0.54 -5.47
C GLN A 20 14.26 0.94 -4.49
N ARG A 21 15.18 0.02 -4.18
CA ARG A 21 16.29 0.27 -3.24
C ARG A 21 17.53 0.88 -3.90
N ASN A 22 17.81 0.55 -5.17
CA ASN A 22 19.09 0.86 -5.83
C ASN A 22 18.97 1.85 -7.00
N VAL A 23 17.79 2.41 -7.30
CA VAL A 23 17.71 3.58 -8.21
C VAL A 23 18.11 4.83 -7.43
N SER A 24 19.40 4.97 -7.18
CA SER A 24 20.04 6.27 -7.16
C SER A 24 20.29 6.62 -8.63
N LEU A 25 19.55 7.61 -9.14
CA LEU A 25 19.83 8.21 -10.43
C LEU A 25 21.26 8.75 -10.38
N VAL A 26 22.21 8.01 -10.96
CA VAL A 26 23.50 8.55 -11.37
C VAL A 26 23.22 9.42 -12.60
N GLY A 27 22.67 10.60 -12.35
CA GLY A 27 22.66 11.71 -13.29
C GLY A 27 23.74 12.67 -12.82
N GLU A 28 24.81 12.78 -13.58
CA GLU A 28 25.77 13.87 -13.45
C GLU A 28 25.03 15.22 -13.58
N ASP A 29 25.42 16.16 -12.72
CA ASP A 29 25.11 17.59 -12.73
C ASP A 29 23.69 18.05 -12.34
N ALA A 30 23.45 18.20 -11.03
CA ALA A 30 22.67 19.32 -10.51
C ALA A 30 23.11 19.64 -9.08
N GLY A 31 23.70 20.83 -8.91
CA GLY A 31 24.24 21.29 -7.63
C GLY A 31 23.19 21.57 -6.57
N SER A 32 23.72 21.66 -5.35
CA SER A 32 23.17 22.27 -4.14
C SER A 32 22.19 21.46 -3.27
N SER A 33 22.67 21.27 -2.02
CA SER A 33 21.90 21.01 -0.80
C SER A 33 21.56 19.54 -0.47
N PHE A 34 22.59 18.76 -0.15
CA PHE A 34 22.47 17.67 0.81
C PHE A 34 22.19 18.26 2.21
N THR A 35 20.93 18.63 2.48
CA THR A 35 20.47 18.74 3.86
C THR A 35 20.17 17.33 4.33
N SER A 36 21.13 16.72 5.02
CA SER A 36 20.89 15.54 5.84
C SER A 36 19.96 15.94 6.99
N LYS A 37 18.65 16.02 6.73
CA LYS A 37 17.64 15.97 7.77
C LYS A 37 17.51 14.52 8.23
N SER A 38 18.52 14.02 8.95
CA SER A 38 18.28 12.88 9.83
C SER A 38 17.34 13.39 10.94
N PRO A 39 16.10 12.91 11.04
CA PRO A 39 15.20 13.37 12.09
C PRO A 39 15.82 13.01 13.44
N SER A 40 15.84 13.96 14.38
CA SER A 40 16.24 13.70 15.76
C SER A 40 15.43 12.51 16.32
N PRO A 41 16.00 11.71 17.23
CA PRO A 41 15.32 10.54 17.79
C PRO A 41 13.91 10.84 18.34
N GLU A 42 13.73 12.02 18.93
CA GLU A 42 12.43 12.49 19.45
C GLU A 42 11.41 12.74 18.33
N PHE A 43 11.85 13.33 17.22
CA PHE A 43 11.01 13.56 16.04
C PHE A 43 10.59 12.24 15.39
N SER A 44 11.52 11.26 15.36
CA SER A 44 11.24 9.91 14.86
C SER A 44 10.31 9.11 15.77
N VAL A 45 10.27 9.38 17.08
CA VAL A 45 9.32 8.74 18.00
C VAL A 45 7.93 9.35 17.84
N MET A 46 7.82 10.67 17.74
CA MET A 46 6.52 11.33 17.54
C MET A 46 5.89 10.92 16.20
N GLU A 47 6.67 10.91 15.13
CA GLU A 47 6.23 10.45 13.81
C GLU A 47 5.78 8.98 13.81
N LYS A 48 6.43 8.12 14.61
CA LYS A 48 6.00 6.73 14.78
C LYS A 48 4.70 6.59 15.56
N ILE A 49 4.45 7.47 16.53
CA ILE A 49 3.19 7.49 17.29
C ILE A 49 2.06 7.92 16.37
N ASP A 50 2.27 9.00 15.60
CA ASP A 50 1.28 9.49 14.64
C ASP A 50 0.96 8.43 13.56
N GLN A 51 1.99 7.72 13.06
CA GLN A 51 1.79 6.59 12.14
C GLN A 51 1.01 5.42 12.77
N LEU A 52 1.24 5.14 14.06
CA LEU A 52 0.51 4.10 14.78
C LEU A 52 -0.97 4.46 14.93
N ASP A 53 -1.26 5.72 15.23
CA ASP A 53 -2.61 6.23 15.40
C ASP A 53 -3.37 6.22 14.06
N VAL A 54 -2.72 6.64 12.98
CA VAL A 54 -3.29 6.52 11.62
C VAL A 54 -3.60 5.07 11.29
N LYS A 55 -2.67 4.16 11.58
CA LYS A 55 -2.89 2.72 11.34
C LYS A 55 -4.09 2.20 12.11
N ASN A 56 -4.22 2.55 13.40
CA ASN A 56 -5.35 2.15 14.23
C ASN A 56 -6.68 2.69 13.69
N ILE A 57 -6.70 3.93 13.19
CA ILE A 57 -7.88 4.53 12.55
C ILE A 57 -8.25 3.78 11.27
N ILE A 58 -7.27 3.47 10.41
CA ILE A 58 -7.49 2.70 9.18
C ILE A 58 -7.97 1.29 9.50
N ASP A 59 -7.37 0.61 10.47
CA ASP A 59 -7.78 -0.72 10.91
C ASP A 59 -9.24 -0.70 11.42
N SER A 60 -9.61 0.32 12.19
CA SER A 60 -10.99 0.52 12.66
C SER A 60 -11.97 0.77 11.51
N LEU A 61 -11.57 1.56 10.52
CA LEU A 61 -12.36 1.83 9.31
C LEU A 61 -12.55 0.58 8.44
N LEU A 62 -11.51 -0.26 8.35
CA LEU A 62 -11.55 -1.53 7.64
C LEU A 62 -12.46 -2.55 8.33
N ASP A 63 -12.65 -2.46 9.64
CA ASP A 63 -13.61 -3.30 10.38
C ASP A 63 -15.07 -2.86 10.19
N THR A 64 -15.31 -1.62 9.79
CA THR A 64 -16.67 -1.11 9.51
C THR A 64 -17.19 -1.54 8.14
N ILE A 65 -16.32 -1.82 7.18
CA ILE A 65 -16.70 -2.26 5.84
C ILE A 65 -16.94 -3.78 5.78
N SER A 66 -17.65 -4.25 4.75
CA SER A 66 -17.85 -5.68 4.53
C SER A 66 -16.53 -6.44 4.41
N THR A 67 -16.46 -7.65 4.95
CA THR A 67 -15.29 -8.52 4.93
C THR A 67 -14.76 -8.75 3.51
N GLU A 68 -15.65 -8.87 2.51
CA GLU A 68 -15.27 -9.01 1.09
C GLU A 68 -14.51 -7.79 0.55
N TYR A 69 -14.90 -6.59 0.99
CA TYR A 69 -14.24 -5.34 0.59
C TYR A 69 -12.90 -5.17 1.29
N LYS A 70 -12.84 -5.50 2.59
CA LYS A 70 -11.60 -5.53 3.38
C LYS A 70 -10.59 -6.47 2.75
N GLU A 71 -10.99 -7.69 2.41
CA GLU A 71 -10.10 -8.68 1.81
C GLU A 71 -9.56 -8.21 0.45
N ALA A 72 -10.41 -7.67 -0.42
CA ALA A 72 -9.98 -7.14 -1.71
C ALA A 72 -8.96 -5.98 -1.58
N LEU A 73 -9.17 -5.08 -0.62
CA LEU A 73 -8.25 -3.97 -0.32
C LEU A 73 -6.92 -4.46 0.26
N LEU A 74 -6.96 -5.42 1.19
CA LEU A 74 -5.74 -6.00 1.77
C LEU A 74 -4.90 -6.72 0.72
N LEU A 75 -5.53 -7.53 -0.13
CA LEU A 75 -4.83 -8.20 -1.23
C LEU A 75 -4.19 -7.19 -2.18
N ARG A 76 -4.88 -6.08 -2.47
CA ARG A 76 -4.40 -5.04 -3.39
C ARG A 76 -3.28 -4.19 -2.80
N TYR A 77 -3.47 -3.65 -1.60
CA TYR A 77 -2.62 -2.60 -1.05
C TYR A 77 -1.61 -3.12 -0.02
N GLN A 78 -1.99 -4.10 0.79
CA GLN A 78 -1.07 -4.69 1.76
C GLN A 78 -0.16 -5.75 1.14
N GLN A 79 -0.67 -6.53 0.18
CA GLN A 79 0.09 -7.58 -0.52
C GLN A 79 0.60 -7.19 -1.91
N ASP A 80 0.31 -5.97 -2.40
CA ASP A 80 0.71 -5.45 -3.72
C ASP A 80 0.35 -6.38 -4.90
N LEU A 81 -0.75 -7.12 -4.80
CA LEU A 81 -1.19 -8.06 -5.82
C LEU A 81 -1.86 -7.36 -7.00
N LYS A 82 -1.64 -7.90 -8.20
CA LYS A 82 -2.29 -7.42 -9.42
C LYS A 82 -3.73 -7.91 -9.50
N LEU A 83 -4.56 -7.21 -10.28
CA LEU A 83 -5.98 -7.57 -10.46
C LEU A 83 -6.16 -9.00 -11.00
N ASP A 84 -5.23 -9.49 -11.81
CA ASP A 84 -5.27 -10.86 -12.33
C ASP A 84 -4.94 -11.92 -11.27
N GLU A 85 -4.10 -11.57 -10.28
CA GLU A 85 -3.75 -12.46 -9.16
C GLU A 85 -4.89 -12.50 -8.14
N ILE A 86 -5.46 -11.34 -7.82
CA ILE A 86 -6.63 -11.22 -6.95
C ILE A 86 -7.83 -11.96 -7.57
N SER A 87 -8.03 -11.85 -8.88
CA SER A 87 -9.05 -12.61 -9.63
C SER A 87 -8.92 -14.12 -9.46
N LYS A 88 -7.69 -14.65 -9.45
CA LYS A 88 -7.43 -16.08 -9.21
C LYS A 88 -7.68 -16.49 -7.76
N ILE A 89 -7.40 -15.60 -6.80
CA ILE A 89 -7.61 -15.86 -5.36
C ILE A 89 -9.10 -15.85 -5.02
N LEU A 90 -9.82 -14.82 -5.46
CA LEU A 90 -11.25 -14.64 -5.18
C LEU A 90 -12.17 -15.49 -6.09
N GLY A 91 -11.62 -16.11 -7.14
CA GLY A 91 -12.41 -16.89 -8.11
C GLY A 91 -13.37 -16.04 -8.97
N MET A 92 -13.12 -14.73 -9.07
CA MET A 92 -13.94 -13.78 -9.82
C MET A 92 -13.27 -13.36 -11.13
N SER A 93 -14.01 -12.76 -12.05
CA SER A 93 -13.41 -12.16 -13.26
C SER A 93 -12.56 -10.93 -12.90
N ILE A 94 -11.54 -10.63 -13.71
CA ILE A 94 -10.67 -9.45 -13.53
C ILE A 94 -11.51 -8.16 -13.47
N SER A 95 -12.50 -8.02 -14.36
CA SER A 95 -13.42 -6.88 -14.36
C SER A 95 -14.30 -6.84 -13.11
N GLY A 96 -14.68 -8.01 -12.57
CA GLY A 96 -15.41 -8.12 -11.31
C GLY A 96 -14.59 -7.63 -10.12
N VAL A 97 -13.32 -8.04 -10.06
CA VAL A 97 -12.37 -7.58 -9.03
C VAL A 97 -12.11 -6.08 -9.12
N SER A 98 -11.92 -5.53 -10.33
CA SER A 98 -11.76 -4.07 -10.51
C SER A 98 -12.94 -3.30 -9.92
N ARG A 99 -14.17 -3.71 -10.26
CA ARG A 99 -15.40 -3.09 -9.74
C ARG A 99 -15.60 -3.34 -8.25
N LEU A 100 -15.09 -4.45 -7.71
CA LEU A 100 -15.14 -4.74 -6.29
C LEU A 100 -14.23 -3.78 -5.52
N ILE A 101 -12.99 -3.61 -5.99
CA ILE A 101 -12.01 -2.70 -5.39
C ILE A 101 -12.51 -1.25 -5.47
N GLU A 102 -12.99 -0.79 -6.63
CA GLU A 102 -13.55 0.56 -6.76
C GLU A 102 -14.71 0.82 -5.79
N ARG A 103 -15.57 -0.18 -5.55
CA ARG A 103 -16.66 -0.08 -4.58
C ARG A 103 -16.15 -0.10 -3.14
N ALA A 104 -15.16 -0.93 -2.85
CA ALA A 104 -14.51 -1.01 -1.55
C ALA A 104 -13.83 0.33 -1.19
N GLU A 105 -13.12 0.94 -2.13
CA GLU A 105 -12.50 2.27 -1.97
C GLU A 105 -13.53 3.35 -1.69
N LYS A 106 -14.63 3.37 -2.45
CA LYS A 106 -15.73 4.33 -2.22
C LYS A 106 -16.38 4.14 -0.85
N ALA A 107 -16.60 2.89 -0.44
CA ALA A 107 -17.15 2.57 0.87
C ALA A 107 -16.21 3.04 2.00
N LEU A 108 -14.92 2.72 1.88
CA LEU A 108 -13.91 3.15 2.84
C LEU A 108 -13.81 4.68 2.92
N ALA A 109 -13.85 5.38 1.78
CA ALA A 109 -13.84 6.84 1.74
C ALA A 109 -15.10 7.46 2.36
N GLN A 110 -16.27 6.83 2.20
CA GLN A 110 -17.50 7.28 2.85
C GLN A 110 -17.44 7.10 4.36
N GLU A 111 -16.96 5.95 4.85
CA GLU A 111 -16.79 5.73 6.29
C GLU A 111 -15.72 6.67 6.88
N GLY A 112 -14.60 6.88 6.18
CA GLY A 112 -13.57 7.85 6.56
C GLY A 112 -14.13 9.26 6.74
N LYS A 113 -14.98 9.71 5.80
CA LYS A 113 -15.64 11.03 5.90
C LYS A 113 -16.56 11.15 7.11
N LYS A 114 -17.26 10.08 7.52
CA LYS A 114 -18.12 10.11 8.71
C LYS A 114 -17.32 10.27 10.00
N ILE A 115 -16.11 9.71 10.04
CA ILE A 115 -15.19 9.82 11.18
C ILE A 115 -14.40 11.13 11.15
N GLY A 116 -14.54 11.92 10.07
CA GLY A 116 -13.79 13.17 9.88
C GLY A 116 -12.34 12.95 9.43
N PHE A 117 -11.98 11.73 9.03
CA PHE A 117 -10.66 11.41 8.52
C PHE A 117 -10.46 12.04 7.13
N GLN A 118 -9.50 12.98 7.02
CA GLN A 118 -9.06 13.51 5.72
C GLN A 118 -7.65 12.99 5.41
N PRO A 119 -7.45 12.33 4.26
CA PRO A 119 -6.13 11.87 3.85
C PRO A 119 -5.09 13.00 3.76
N ALA A 120 -5.53 14.23 3.50
CA ALA A 120 -4.68 15.41 3.41
C ALA A 120 -4.03 15.81 4.74
N ASP A 121 -4.55 15.34 5.88
CA ASP A 121 -3.98 15.66 7.19
C ASP A 121 -2.68 14.88 7.47
N TYR A 122 -2.36 13.88 6.63
CA TYR A 122 -1.26 12.92 6.84
C TYR A 122 -0.34 12.73 5.61
N ILE A 123 -0.44 13.59 4.59
CA ILE A 123 0.42 13.61 3.38
C ILE A 123 1.31 14.85 3.42
#